data_AF-D8SS17-F1
#
_entry.id   AF-D8SS17-F1
#
_cell.length_a   1.000
_cell.length_b   1.000
_cell.length_c   1.000
_cell.angle_alpha   90.00
_cell.angle_beta   90.00
_cell.angle_gamma   90.00
#
_symmetry.space_group_name_H-M   'P 1'
#
loop_
_entity.id
_entity.type
_entity.pdbx_description
1 polymer ?
#
loop_
_entity_poly.entity_id
_entity_poly.type
_entity_poly.pdbx_seq_one_letter_code
_entity_poly.pdbx_strand_id
1 'polypeptide(L)' 'MKREYTFSEFRKIVDTLTRLVPEIHIATDIICGFPGETSEDFDRIMELIREYTFPQVHISQFYPRPGR' A
#
# COMPACT_ATOMS: atom_id res chain seq x y z
N MET A 1 -11.88 -0.97 2.75
CA MET A 1 -11.73 -0.36 1.40
C MET A 1 -12.25 -1.34 0.37
N LYS A 2 -13.08 -0.93 -0.61
CA LYS A 2 -13.51 -1.82 -1.71
C LYS A 2 -12.38 -1.95 -2.74
N ARG A 3 -11.26 -2.59 -2.38
CA ARG A 3 -10.18 -2.91 -3.31
C ARG A 3 -10.56 -4.18 -4.07
N GLU A 4 -10.46 -4.15 -5.39
CA GLU A 4 -10.73 -5.29 -6.29
C GLU A 4 -9.46 -6.09 -6.61
N TYR A 5 -8.40 -5.90 -5.83
CA TYR A 5 -7.13 -6.59 -5.97
C TYR A 5 -6.63 -7.05 -4.61
N THR A 6 -5.80 -8.08 -4.65
CA THR A 6 -5.13 -8.69 -3.51
C THR A 6 -3.72 -8.11 -3.33
N PHE A 7 -3.17 -8.36 -2.15
CA PHE A 7 -1.79 -8.00 -1.83
C PHE A 7 -0.77 -8.68 -2.76
N SER A 8 -1.04 -9.93 -3.18
CA SER A 8 -0.17 -10.66 -4.11
C SER A 8 -0.16 -10.02 -5.50
N GLU A 9 -1.32 -9.56 -5.98
CA GLU A 9 -1.41 -8.86 -7.27
C GLU A 9 -0.68 -7.52 -7.24
N PHE A 10 -0.78 -6.78 -6.14
CA PHE A 10 0.00 -5.56 -5.95
C PHE A 10 1.51 -5.83 -6.06
N ARG A 11 2.04 -6.82 -5.33
CA ARG A 11 3.47 -7.20 -5.39
C ARG A 11 3.90 -7.55 -6.81
N LYS A 12 3.13 -8.39 -7.50
CA LYS A 12 3.41 -8.76 -8.91
C LYS A 12 3.55 -7.55 -9.82
N ILE A 13 2.70 -6.53 -9.65
CA ILE A 13 2.77 -5.30 -10.44
C ILE A 13 4.05 -4.55 -10.12
N VAL A 14 4.35 -4.31 -8.84
CA VAL A 14 5.56 -3.59 -8.41
C VAL A 14 6.83 -4.30 -8.91
N ASP A 15 6.94 -5.61 -8.71
CA ASP A 15 8.07 -6.43 -9.15
C ASP A 15 8.26 -6.40 -10.67
N THR A 16 7.14 -6.42 -11.41
CA THR A 16 7.18 -6.36 -12.87
C THR A 16 7.67 -5.00 -13.35
N LEU A 17 7.18 -3.92 -12.75
CA LEU A 17 7.57 -2.56 -13.12
C LEU A 17 9.03 -2.29 -12.81
N THR A 18 9.50 -2.63 -11.60
CA THR A 18 10.90 -2.43 -11.20
C THR A 18 11.87 -3.25 -12.04
N ARG A 19 11.48 -4.43 -12.50
CA ARG A 19 12.30 -5.28 -13.39
C ARG A 19 12.34 -4.79 -14.83
N LEU A 20 11.23 -4.30 -15.37
CA LEU A 20 11.11 -3.93 -16.78
C LEU A 20 11.51 -2.48 -17.07
N VAL A 21 11.43 -1.60 -16.07
CA VAL A 21 11.73 -0.17 -16.21
C VAL A 21 12.82 0.19 -15.21
N PRO A 22 14.10 0.15 -15.62
CA PRO A 22 15.20 0.59 -14.78
C PRO A 22 14.96 2.02 -14.26
N GLU A 23 15.33 2.27 -13.01
CA GLU A 23 15.23 3.59 -12.34
C GLU A 23 13.79 4.12 -12.16
N ILE A 24 12.75 3.28 -12.31
CA ILE A 24 11.39 3.70 -12.02
C ILE A 24 11.23 4.08 -10.54
N HIS A 25 10.61 5.25 -10.31
CA HIS A 25 10.24 5.69 -8.97
C HIS A 25 8.75 5.39 -8.73
N ILE A 26 8.47 4.57 -7.74
CA ILE A 26 7.10 4.22 -7.34
C ILE A 26 6.78 4.93 -6.03
N ALA A 27 5.75 5.76 -6.05
CA ALA A 27 5.18 6.38 -4.86
C ALA A 27 3.87 5.68 -4.48
N THR A 28 3.55 5.64 -3.19
CA THR A 28 2.33 5.00 -2.69
C THR A 28 1.69 5.76 -1.54
N ASP A 29 0.37 5.65 -1.45
CA ASP A 29 -0.43 6.24 -0.38
C ASP A 29 -0.98 5.15 0.53
N ILE A 30 -0.81 5.34 1.84
CA ILE A 30 -1.30 4.44 2.88
C ILE A 30 -2.31 5.18 3.75
N ILE A 31 -3.43 4.50 4.01
CA ILE A 31 -4.44 4.94 4.97
C ILE A 31 -4.34 3.99 6.16
N CYS A 32 -4.01 4.50 7.34
CA CYS A 32 -3.98 3.74 8.59
C CYS A 32 -5.26 3.95 9.41
N GLY A 33 -5.58 3.00 10.28
CA GLY A 33 -6.73 3.09 11.18
C GLY A 33 -8.08 2.93 10.46
N PHE A 34 -8.10 2.19 9.35
CA PHE A 34 -9.36 1.90 8.66
C PHE A 34 -10.28 1.05 9.57
N PRO A 35 -11.61 1.24 9.56
CA PRO A 35 -12.52 0.41 10.36
C PRO A 35 -12.37 -1.08 10.03
N GLY A 36 -11.97 -1.87 11.02
CA GLY A 36 -11.69 -3.30 10.86
C GLY A 36 -10.24 -3.66 10.53
N GLU A 37 -9.32 -2.69 10.50
CA GLU A 37 -7.89 -2.94 10.42
C GLU A 37 -7.40 -3.70 11.66
N THR A 38 -6.71 -4.83 11.44
CA THR A 38 -6.09 -5.64 12.49
C THR A 38 -4.61 -5.33 12.63
N SER A 39 -3.99 -5.74 13.75
CA SER A 39 -2.55 -5.64 13.95
C SER A 39 -1.78 -6.41 12.86
N GLU A 40 -2.31 -7.57 12.46
CA GLU A 40 -1.75 -8.40 11.41
C GLU A 40 -1.80 -7.70 10.05
N ASP A 41 -2.88 -6.97 9.74
CA ASP A 41 -2.97 -6.17 8.52
C ASP A 41 -1.92 -5.06 8.51
N PHE A 42 -1.73 -4.39 9.65
CA PHE A 42 -0.71 -3.36 9.82
C PHE A 42 0.70 -3.91 9.62
N ASP A 43 1.02 -5.05 10.25
CA ASP A 43 2.33 -5.69 10.13
C ASP A 43 2.65 -6.10 8.70
N ARG A 44 1.65 -6.59 7.95
CA ARG A 44 1.81 -6.91 6.51
C ARG A 44 2.12 -5.68 5.67
N ILE A 45 1.48 -4.54 5.94
CA ILE A 45 1.79 -3.28 5.27
C ILE A 45 3.22 -2.84 5.61
N MET A 46 3.64 -2.96 6.88
CA MET A 46 5.00 -2.61 7.31
C MET A 46 6.07 -3.49 6.66
N GLU A 47 5.80 -4.79 6.48
CA GLU A 47 6.68 -5.69 5.71
C GLU A 47 6.86 -5.18 4.28
N LEU A 48 5.77 -4.80 3.61
CA LEU A 48 5.79 -4.29 2.24
C LEU A 48 6.57 -2.97 2.11
N ILE A 49 6.41 -2.05 3.06
CA ILE A 49 7.20 -0.81 3.08
C ILE A 49 8.70 -1.10 3.22
N ARG A 50 9.08 -2.05 4.09
CA ARG A 50 10.47 -2.45 4.27
C ARG A 50 11.05 -3.17 3.06
N GLU A 51 10.25 -3.99 2.39
CA GLU A 51 10.66 -4.77 1.22
C GLU A 51 10.95 -3.88 0.01
N TYR A 52 10.03 -2.97 -0.32
CA TYR A 52 10.13 -2.17 -1.54
C TYR A 52 10.84 -0.83 -1.36
N THR A 53 11.00 -0.36 -0.11
CA THR A 53 11.70 0.88 0.24
C THR A 53 11.28 2.05 -0.67
N PHE A 54 9.97 2.25 -0.81
CA PHE A 54 9.44 3.24 -1.75
C PHE A 54 10.06 4.63 -1.52
N PRO A 55 10.56 5.31 -2.57
CA PRO A 55 11.16 6.64 -2.43
C PRO A 55 10.22 7.68 -1.81
N GLN A 56 8.91 7.49 -1.96
CA GLN A 56 7.90 8.38 -1.41
C GLN A 56 6.69 7.57 -0.93
N VAL A 57 6.29 7.80 0.32
CA VAL A 57 5.09 7.23 0.93
C VAL A 57 4.28 8.35 1.56
N HIS A 58 3.02 8.52 1.15
CA HIS A 58 2.11 9.41 1.86
C HIS A 58 1.28 8.61 2.86
N ILE A 59 1.27 9.04 4.12
CA ILE A 59 0.52 8.36 5.18
C ILE A 59 -0.58 9.28 5.66
N SER A 60 -1.81 8.75 5.68
CA SER A 60 -2.98 9.45 6.18
C SER A 60 -3.74 8.57 7.17
N GLN A 61 -4.45 9.19 8.11
CA GLN A 61 -5.36 8.48 8.98
C GLN A 61 -6.75 8.40 8.34
N PHE A 62 -7.43 7.27 8.46
CA PHE A 62 -8.81 7.16 8.01
C PHE A 62 -9.69 8.17 8.73
N TYR A 63 -10.44 8.95 7.94
CA TYR A 63 -11.48 9.84 8.44
C TYR A 63 -12.81 9.49 7.74
N PRO A 64 -13.86 9.10 8.50
CA PRO A 64 -15.15 8.81 7.91
C PRO A 64 -15.74 10.10 7.33
N ARG A 65 -16.14 10.07 6.05
CA ARG A 65 -16.80 11.21 5.42
C ARG A 65 -18.32 11.08 5.59
N PRO A 66 -18.99 12.00 6.31
CA PRO A 66 -20.44 11.98 6.42
C PRO A 66 -21.09 12.21 5.05
N GLY A 67 -22.17 11.48 4.75
CA GLY A 67 -22.96 11.68 3.52
C GLY A 67 -22.81 10.61 2.43
N ARG A 68 -22.22 9.45 2.75
CA ARG A 68 -22.36 8.21 1.98
C ARG A 68 -22.63 7.03 2.91
#